data_AF-A0A382RFS9-F1
#
_entry.id   AF-A0A382RFS9-F1
#
_cell.length_a   1.000
_cell.length_b   1.000
_cell.length_c   1.000
_cell.angle_alpha   90.00
_cell.angle_beta   90.00
_cell.angle_gamma   90.00
#
_symmetry.space_group_name_H-M   'P 1'
#
loop_
_entity.id
_entity.type
_entity.pdbx_description
1 polymer ?
#
loop_
_entity_poly.entity_id
_entity_poly.type
_entity_poly.pdbx_seq_one_letter_code
_entity_poly.pdbx_strand_id
1 'polypeptide(L)' 'MLDTVKSWLRQITEVGLLLIAAAIVLEVIFGSAVPYIGVGILDNVVALTAKLGQDGLVGIIAIGIIVWLYLRR' A
#
# COMPACT_ATOMS: atom_id res chain seq x y z
N MET A 1 3.01 -10.58 -25.10
CA MET A 1 4.15 -10.46 -24.15
C MET A 1 3.89 -9.41 -23.09
N LEU A 2 3.54 -8.17 -23.47
CA LEU A 2 3.19 -7.11 -22.50
C LEU A 2 1.99 -7.49 -21.60
N ASP A 3 0.99 -8.18 -22.16
CA ASP A 3 -0.18 -8.62 -21.37
C ASP A 3 0.18 -9.68 -20.33
N THR A 4 1.14 -10.56 -20.65
CA THR A 4 1.67 -11.56 -19.72
C THR A 4 2.40 -10.88 -18.56
N VAL A 5 3.24 -9.88 -18.85
CA VAL A 5 3.96 -9.11 -17.82
C VAL A 5 2.97 -8.32 -16.95
N LYS A 6 1.97 -7.67 -17.55
CA LYS A 6 0.90 -6.97 -16.80
C LYS A 6 0.13 -7.93 -15.89
N SER A 7 -0.21 -9.13 -16.37
CA SER A 7 -0.89 -10.15 -15.57
C SER A 7 -0.04 -10.61 -14.39
N TRP A 8 1.25 -10.84 -14.61
CA TRP A 8 2.20 -11.22 -13.56
C TRP A 8 2.35 -10.15 -12.49
N LEU A 9 2.57 -8.89 -12.90
CA LEU A 9 2.67 -7.76 -11.96
C LEU A 9 1.39 -7.60 -11.13
N ARG A 10 0.23 -7.80 -11.76
CA ARG A 10 -1.06 -7.75 -11.07
C ARG A 10 -1.17 -8.84 -10.00
N GLN A 11 -0.84 -10.08 -10.32
CA GLN A 11 -0.87 -11.18 -9.36
C GLN A 11 0.10 -10.95 -8.19
N ILE A 12 1.32 -10.50 -8.46
CA ILE A 12 2.28 -10.15 -7.41
C ILE A 12 1.74 -9.02 -6.52
N THR A 13 1.12 -7.99 -7.12
CA THR A 13 0.56 -6.87 -6.37
C THR A 13 -0.61 -7.33 -5.50
N GLU A 14 -1.50 -8.17 -6.02
CA GLU A 14 -2.63 -8.73 -5.26
C GLU A 14 -2.13 -9.55 -4.05
N VAL A 15 -1.13 -10.41 -4.24
CA VAL A 15 -0.52 -11.19 -3.14
C VAL A 15 0.21 -10.27 -2.15
N GLY A 16 1.01 -9.32 -2.64
CA GLY A 16 1.74 -8.37 -1.80
C GLY A 16 0.80 -7.52 -0.94
N LEU A 17 -0.33 -7.07 -1.51
CA LEU A 17 -1.32 -6.29 -0.78
C LEU A 17 -1.96 -7.09 0.37
N LEU A 18 -2.27 -8.37 0.12
CA LEU A 18 -2.80 -9.27 1.16
C LEU A 18 -1.79 -9.49 2.29
N LEU A 19 -0.50 -9.64 1.96
CA LEU A 19 0.56 -9.79 2.94
C LEU A 19 0.75 -8.53 3.78
N ILE A 20 0.73 -7.34 3.17
CA ILE A 20 0.79 -6.05 3.86
C ILE A 20 -0.40 -5.91 4.82
N ALA A 21 -1.61 -6.23 4.38
CA ALA A 21 -2.80 -6.17 5.21
C ALA A 21 -2.70 -7.10 6.43
N ALA A 22 -2.23 -8.34 6.24
CA ALA A 22 -2.01 -9.28 7.34
C ALA A 22 -0.95 -8.77 8.33
N ALA A 23 0.14 -8.20 7.83
CA ALA A 23 1.20 -7.65 8.67
C ALA A 23 0.72 -6.48 9.54
N ILE A 24 -0.09 -5.58 8.98
CA ILE A 24 -0.69 -4.46 9.71
C ILE A 24 -1.58 -4.99 10.85
N VAL A 25 -2.40 -6.01 10.60
CA VAL A 25 -3.26 -6.60 11.66
C VAL A 25 -2.40 -7.15 12.81
N LEU A 26 -1.32 -7.86 12.50
CA LEU A 26 -0.41 -8.39 13.52
C LEU A 26 0.29 -7.27 14.31
N GLU A 27 0.77 -6.23 13.63
CA GLU A 27 1.42 -5.08 14.26
C GLU A 27 0.48 -4.34 15.23
N VAL A 28 -0.80 -4.19 14.86
CA VAL A 28 -1.83 -3.61 15.73
C VAL A 28 -2.11 -4.48 16.97
N ILE A 29 -2.15 -5.81 16.82
CA ILE A 29 -2.42 -6.73 17.94
C ILE A 29 -1.27 -6.71 18.95
N PHE A 30 -0.03 -6.76 18.47
CA PHE A 30 1.15 -6.83 19.34
C PHE A 30 1.65 -5.47 19.81
N GLY A 31 1.23 -4.37 19.17
CA GLY A 31 1.62 -3.00 19.53
C GLY A 31 3.09 -2.69 19.23
N SER A 32 3.75 -3.51 18.42
CA SER A 32 5.15 -3.33 18.00
C SER A 32 5.37 -3.94 16.63
N ALA A 33 6.41 -3.49 15.92
CA ALA A 33 6.83 -4.09 14.66
C ALA A 33 6.95 -5.61 14.79
N VAL A 34 6.33 -6.34 13.85
CA VAL A 34 6.30 -7.80 13.89
C VAL A 34 7.73 -8.34 13.74
N PRO A 35 8.23 -9.19 14.66
CA PRO A 35 9.65 -9.59 14.72
C PRO A 35 10.22 -10.21 13.44
N TYR A 36 9.37 -10.80 12.60
CA TYR A 36 9.77 -11.52 11.39
C TYR A 36 9.77 -10.67 10.11
N ILE A 37 9.21 -9.45 10.17
CA ILE A 37 9.16 -8.52 9.04
C ILE A 37 10.18 -7.39 9.23
N GLY A 38 10.57 -7.06 10.46
CA GLY A 38 11.68 -6.15 10.78
C GLY A 38 11.47 -4.69 10.37
N VAL A 39 10.32 -4.36 9.78
CA VAL A 39 9.94 -3.04 9.29
C VAL A 39 8.56 -2.70 9.87
N GLY A 40 8.41 -1.50 10.44
CA GLY A 40 7.11 -0.98 10.87
C GLY A 40 6.25 -0.63 9.67
N ILE A 41 5.40 -1.55 9.22
CA ILE A 41 4.57 -1.35 8.02
C ILE A 41 3.47 -0.34 8.33
N LEU A 42 2.85 -0.47 9.50
CA LEU A 42 1.84 0.48 9.97
C LEU A 42 2.41 1.90 10.05
N ASP A 43 3.58 2.06 10.67
CA ASP A 43 4.23 3.37 10.80
C ASP A 43 4.53 4.01 9.45
N ASN A 44 5.00 3.21 8.48
CA ASN A 44 5.23 3.68 7.12
C ASN A 44 3.93 4.15 6.45
N VAL A 45 2.83 3.40 6.60
CA VAL A 45 1.52 3.78 6.04
C VAL A 45 1.00 5.06 6.69
N VAL A 46 1.11 5.19 8.01
CA VAL A 46 0.70 6.39 8.77
C VAL A 46 1.54 7.59 8.35
N ALA A 47 2.87 7.45 8.23
CA ALA A 47 3.75 8.53 7.81
C ALA A 47 3.45 9.00 6.38
N LEU A 48 3.19 8.07 5.45
CA LEU A 48 2.78 8.41 4.09
C LEU A 48 1.43 9.13 4.07
N THR A 49 0.46 8.66 4.85
CA THR A 49 -0.87 9.28 4.95
C THR A 49 -0.78 10.70 5.54
N ALA A 50 0.07 10.89 6.56
CA ALA A 50 0.32 12.19 7.16
C ALA A 50 0.94 13.17 6.16
N LYS A 51 1.91 12.72 5.35
CA LYS A 51 2.50 13.54 4.27
C LYS A 51 1.46 13.95 3.23
N LEU A 52 0.61 13.01 2.81
CA LEU A 52 -0.48 13.31 1.87
C LEU A 52 -1.49 14.31 2.45
N GLY A 53 -1.75 14.25 3.76
CA GLY A 53 -2.60 15.22 4.45
C GLY A 53 -1.97 16.61 4.58
N GLN A 54 -0.65 16.70 4.77
CA GLN A 54 0.10 17.97 4.81
C GLN A 54 0.06 18.70 3.46
N ASP A 55 0.17 17.96 2.36
CA ASP A 55 0.11 18.52 1.00
C ASP A 55 -1.34 18.77 0.51
N GLY A 56 -2.35 18.41 1.31
CA GLY A 56 -3.77 18.70 1.15
C GLY A 56 -4.33 18.43 -0.25
N LEU A 57 -4.28 19.46 -1.11
CA LEU A 57 -4.75 19.40 -2.49
C LEU A 57 -3.94 18.41 -3.36
N VAL A 58 -2.61 18.40 -3.21
CA VAL A 58 -1.73 17.54 -4.03
C VAL A 58 -1.93 16.07 -3.67
N GLY A 59 -2.13 15.76 -2.38
CA GLY A 59 -2.42 14.41 -1.91
C GLY A 59 -3.72 13.86 -2.50
N ILE A 60 -4.79 14.65 -2.52
CA ILE A 60 -6.08 14.26 -3.11
C ILE A 60 -5.97 14.04 -4.62
N ILE A 61 -5.23 14.90 -5.34
CA ILE A 61 -4.98 14.73 -6.77
C ILE A 61 -4.21 13.44 -7.05
N ALA A 62 -3.17 13.15 -6.27
CA ALA A 62 -2.39 11.92 -6.41
C ALA A 62 -3.26 10.66 -6.21
N ILE A 63 -4.08 10.63 -5.15
CA ILE A 63 -5.01 9.53 -4.91
C ILE A 63 -6.01 9.40 -6.07
N GLY A 64 -6.56 10.52 -6.54
CA GLY A 64 -7.48 10.54 -7.68
C GLY A 64 -6.88 9.93 -8.95
N ILE A 65 -5.62 10.24 -9.26
CA ILE A 65 -4.90 9.66 -10.41
C ILE A 65 -4.68 8.15 -10.23
N ILE A 66 -4.27 7.71 -9.04
CA ILE A 66 -4.05 6.28 -8.75
C ILE A 66 -5.36 5.50 -8.91
N VAL A 67 -6.44 5.99 -8.31
CA VAL A 67 -7.77 5.38 -8.39
C VAL A 67 -8.27 5.36 -9.83
N TRP A 68 -8.10 6.46 -10.57
CA TRP A 68 -8.46 6.52 -11.97
C TRP A 68 -7.68 5.52 -12.82
N LEU A 69 -6.35 5.41 -12.64
CA LEU A 69 -5.54 4.41 -13.34
C LEU A 69 -5.98 2.98 -13.02
N TYR A 70 -6.36 2.72 -11.77
CA TYR A 70 -6.85 1.40 -11.35
C TYR A 70 -8.23 1.08 -11.93
N LEU A 71 -9.13 2.07 -11.99
CA LEU A 71 -10.49 1.94 -12.52
C LEU A 71 -10.56 1.96 -14.05
N ARG A 72 -9.59 2.57 -14.73
CA ARG A 72 -9.49 2.63 -16.21
C ARG A 72 -9.04 1.29 -16.82
N ARG A 73 -9.49 0.18 -16.25
CA ARG A 73 -9.46 -1.12 -16.91
C ARG A 73 -10.22 -1.06 -18.23
#